data_AF-A0AAW1QV28-F1
#
_entry.id   AF-A0AAW1QV28-F1
#
_cell.length_a   1.000
_cell.length_b   1.000
_cell.length_c   1.000
_cell.angle_alpha   90.00
_cell.angle_beta   90.00
_cell.angle_gamma   90.00
#
_symmetry.space_group_name_H-M   'P 1'
#
loop_
_entity.id
_entity.type
_entity.pdbx_description
1 polymer ?
#
loop_
_entity_poly.entity_id
_entity_poly.type
_entity_poly.pdbx_seq_one_letter_code
_entity_poly.pdbx_strand_id
1 'polypeptide(L)'
;MPGLKNQPSLTGKISSPKSKATAKFEADQEEILYPANIMFDRRVVRGNTWGARPPPPDPTLIKASRPSPSKKRARSTGLVPPRTPPPVLGRRHVELQTETYLEELTDVIPEAEAGTQTDELPARPPSPTFVPAKVGVDTTTQIEEGDLFDFDREVEPLLEVLVGKVVEQSLTEVAEEEELSSLRAHQQHFHQVRAAELAAVQRLEAAERRKKEERDRRIKQALQQAAEEEVLRKKVATQAYARDFLQGLMVSVFEDLQQAGHFFDPIEREVKDDFLPWLTREVAELTDRWATAKAAVQAIAREALARTIEQRSAATLERLAELQAASTAADQAEQDQMAAQAAELVEFRARAGPLLAAVQPDTVAPELVDKIRKEMEGMARAALPPPLPPVPAALPEEGSEEAGEPAEAPPEAPEPPKIEISDADLLQELLENDDVPRAALQDALKTLLSAEAAAAAAAAAETDTT
;
A
#
# COMPACT_ATOMS: atom_id res chain seq x y z
N MET A 1 -58.00 -56.44 56.33
CA MET A 1 -57.44 -57.72 56.81
C MET A 1 -55.95 -57.73 56.49
N PRO A 2 -55.11 -58.19 57.41
CA PRO A 2 -54.24 -57.44 58.33
C PRO A 2 -52.79 -57.34 57.80
N GLY A 3 -51.84 -56.57 58.33
CA GLY A 3 -51.75 -55.81 59.57
C GLY A 3 -50.28 -55.70 59.94
N LEU A 4 -49.78 -54.46 60.06
CA LEU A 4 -48.51 -54.09 60.68
C LEU A 4 -48.37 -54.75 62.05
N LYS A 5 -47.29 -55.52 62.28
CA LYS A 5 -46.78 -55.88 63.61
C LYS A 5 -45.26 -56.02 63.50
N ASN A 6 -44.50 -55.00 63.89
CA ASN A 6 -44.03 -54.73 65.25
C ASN A 6 -43.15 -55.86 65.81
N GLN A 7 -41.85 -55.56 65.78
CA GLN A 7 -40.81 -56.12 66.64
C GLN A 7 -41.26 -56.17 68.11
N PRO A 8 -40.97 -57.26 68.86
CA PRO A 8 -40.96 -57.20 70.30
C PRO A 8 -39.54 -56.94 70.83
N SER A 9 -39.34 -55.75 71.37
CA SER A 9 -38.39 -55.49 72.45
C SER A 9 -39.12 -55.68 73.80
N LEU A 10 -38.60 -56.49 74.72
CA LEU A 10 -38.82 -56.44 76.18
C LEU A 10 -37.75 -57.35 76.83
N THR A 11 -36.66 -56.80 77.39
CA THR A 11 -36.51 -56.44 78.82
C THR A 11 -36.73 -57.57 79.81
N GLY A 12 -35.68 -57.89 80.59
CA GLY A 12 -35.80 -57.88 82.05
C GLY A 12 -35.50 -59.15 82.85
N LYS A 13 -34.23 -59.23 83.32
CA LYS A 13 -33.74 -59.71 84.64
C LYS A 13 -33.94 -61.19 85.02
N ILE A 14 -32.88 -61.83 85.54
CA ILE A 14 -32.82 -62.42 86.90
C ILE A 14 -31.38 -62.87 87.22
N SER A 15 -30.93 -62.48 88.41
CA SER A 15 -29.96 -63.10 89.33
C SER A 15 -28.50 -63.33 88.94
N SER A 16 -27.63 -62.71 89.75
CA SER A 16 -26.23 -63.05 89.95
C SER A 16 -26.05 -64.45 90.58
N PRO A 17 -24.80 -64.95 90.58
CA PRO A 17 -24.13 -65.04 91.87
C PRO A 17 -22.73 -64.40 91.88
N LYS A 18 -22.40 -63.83 93.04
CA LYS A 18 -21.10 -63.27 93.41
C LYS A 18 -20.17 -64.37 93.92
N SER A 19 -18.92 -64.34 93.46
CA SER A 19 -17.71 -64.63 94.24
C SER A 19 -16.58 -63.78 93.63
N LYS A 20 -16.15 -62.66 94.24
CA LYS A 20 -15.01 -62.55 95.19
C LYS A 20 -13.86 -63.49 94.79
N ALA A 21 -12.63 -63.07 94.48
CA ALA A 21 -11.90 -61.88 94.88
C ALA A 21 -10.62 -61.66 94.02
N THR A 22 -10.25 -60.37 93.87
CA THR A 22 -8.89 -59.78 93.78
C THR A 22 -7.89 -60.21 92.69
N ALA A 23 -7.53 -59.29 91.79
CA ALA A 23 -6.24 -58.56 91.87
C ALA A 23 -6.08 -57.46 90.79
N LYS A 24 -5.80 -56.24 91.28
CA LYS A 24 -4.87 -55.19 90.78
C LYS A 24 -4.92 -54.70 89.31
N PHE A 25 -5.39 -53.46 89.18
CA PHE A 25 -4.94 -52.35 88.33
C PHE A 25 -3.86 -52.65 87.26
N GLU A 26 -4.24 -52.51 85.99
CA GLU A 26 -3.36 -52.02 84.92
C GLU A 26 -3.99 -50.75 84.33
N ALA A 27 -3.20 -49.69 84.32
CA ALA A 27 -3.55 -48.40 83.76
C ALA A 27 -3.21 -48.40 82.27
N ASP A 28 -4.13 -47.86 81.48
CA ASP A 28 -3.99 -47.62 80.05
C ASP A 28 -2.70 -46.83 79.74
N GLN A 29 -1.82 -47.43 78.93
CA GLN A 29 -0.79 -46.70 78.18
C GLN A 29 -0.93 -47.04 76.70
N GLU A 30 -1.34 -46.03 75.94
CA GLU A 30 -1.33 -46.03 74.48
C GLU A 30 0.12 -46.21 74.00
N GLU A 31 0.42 -47.34 73.33
CA GLU A 31 1.70 -47.56 72.67
C GLU A 31 1.80 -46.71 71.41
N ILE A 32 2.57 -45.63 71.50
CA ILE A 32 3.04 -44.86 70.35
C ILE A 32 4.06 -45.73 69.58
N LEU A 33 3.65 -46.22 68.40
CA LEU A 33 4.53 -46.92 67.44
C LEU A 33 5.64 -45.97 66.96
N TYR A 34 6.85 -46.13 67.49
CA TYR A 34 8.05 -45.57 66.87
C TYR A 34 8.45 -46.43 65.66
N PRO A 35 8.83 -45.84 64.51
CA PRO A 35 9.34 -46.60 63.38
C PRO A 35 10.64 -47.29 63.77
N ALA A 36 10.64 -48.63 63.76
CA ALA A 36 11.79 -49.45 64.10
C ALA A 36 12.95 -49.13 63.15
N ASN A 37 14.01 -48.55 63.71
CA ASN A 37 15.19 -48.17 62.95
C ASN A 37 15.90 -49.46 62.49
N ILE A 38 15.91 -49.70 61.17
CA ILE A 38 16.47 -50.89 60.50
C ILE A 38 17.94 -51.12 60.90
N MET A 39 18.61 -50.08 61.42
CA MET A 39 19.94 -50.11 62.02
C MET A 39 20.10 -51.07 63.22
N PHE A 40 19.01 -51.49 63.86
CA PHE A 40 19.03 -52.40 65.01
C PHE A 40 18.28 -53.72 64.78
N ASP A 41 17.80 -53.96 63.55
CA ASP A 41 17.11 -55.20 63.22
C ASP A 41 18.12 -56.36 63.10
N ARG A 42 17.94 -57.38 63.94
CA ARG A 42 18.79 -58.58 64.02
C ARG A 42 18.71 -59.45 62.76
N ARG A 43 17.68 -59.27 61.93
CA ARG A 43 17.52 -59.99 60.65
C ARG A 43 18.38 -59.40 59.54
N VAL A 44 18.85 -58.16 59.71
CA VAL A 44 19.65 -57.46 58.69
C VAL A 44 21.12 -57.73 58.94
N VAL A 45 21.70 -58.60 58.11
CA VAL A 45 23.14 -58.92 58.15
C VAL A 45 23.93 -57.73 57.62
N ARG A 46 24.78 -57.15 58.47
CA ARG A 46 25.62 -56.00 58.15
C ARG A 46 27.01 -56.48 57.77
N GLY A 47 27.35 -56.44 56.49
CA GLY A 47 28.69 -56.77 56.00
C GLY A 47 28.67 -57.39 54.60
N ASN A 48 29.82 -57.38 53.93
CA ASN A 48 30.00 -57.94 52.59
C ASN A 48 29.99 -59.48 52.65
N THR A 49 29.14 -60.14 51.86
CA THR A 49 28.82 -61.58 51.94
C THR A 49 29.85 -62.51 51.30
N TRP A 50 31.02 -62.01 50.91
CA TRP A 50 32.01 -62.79 50.14
C TRP A 50 33.21 -63.35 50.94
N GLY A 51 33.29 -63.11 52.25
CA GLY A 51 34.52 -63.36 53.03
C GLY A 51 34.48 -64.44 54.13
N ALA A 52 33.34 -65.01 54.48
CA ALA A 52 33.23 -65.89 55.64
C ALA A 52 32.97 -67.36 55.24
N ARG A 53 34.03 -68.05 54.80
CA ARG A 53 34.06 -69.53 54.83
C ARG A 53 34.57 -69.91 56.23
N PRO A 54 33.77 -70.55 57.11
CA PRO A 54 34.30 -70.98 58.40
C PRO A 54 35.37 -72.07 58.16
N PRO A 55 36.54 -72.01 58.82
CA PRO A 55 37.49 -73.12 58.79
C PRO A 55 36.88 -74.35 59.49
N PRO A 56 37.28 -75.58 59.12
CA PRO A 56 36.83 -76.78 59.80
C PRO A 56 37.26 -76.77 61.28
N PRO A 57 36.51 -77.44 62.18
CA PRO A 57 36.79 -77.39 63.61
C PRO A 57 38.03 -78.23 63.96
N ASP A 58 39.04 -77.58 64.56
CA ASP A 58 40.19 -78.24 65.17
C ASP A 58 39.78 -78.92 66.49
N PRO A 59 40.06 -80.23 66.70
CA PRO A 59 39.59 -81.00 67.86
C PRO A 59 40.35 -80.71 69.18
N THR A 60 41.21 -79.70 69.26
CA THR A 60 42.07 -79.43 70.43
C THR A 60 41.67 -78.23 71.29
N LEU A 61 40.58 -77.52 70.96
CA LEU A 61 40.18 -76.27 71.64
C LEU A 61 38.82 -76.30 72.36
N ILE A 62 38.48 -77.41 73.04
CA ILE A 62 37.24 -77.53 73.85
C ILE A 62 37.39 -76.97 75.29
N LYS A 63 38.50 -76.28 75.64
CA LYS A 63 38.68 -75.70 76.99
C LYS A 63 39.09 -74.24 76.98
N ALA A 64 38.22 -73.34 76.53
CA ALA A 64 38.30 -71.92 76.92
C ALA A 64 37.01 -71.16 76.62
N SER A 65 35.99 -71.32 77.47
CA SER A 65 34.89 -70.35 77.58
C SER A 65 34.71 -70.01 79.06
N ARG A 66 35.23 -68.84 79.45
CA ARG A 66 35.00 -68.21 80.76
C ARG A 66 33.75 -67.35 80.64
N PRO A 67 32.74 -67.47 81.53
CA PRO A 67 31.86 -66.36 81.83
C PRO A 67 32.52 -65.43 82.87
N SER A 68 32.37 -64.12 82.65
CA SER A 68 32.80 -63.02 83.51
C SER A 68 32.23 -63.10 84.95
N PRO A 69 32.96 -62.65 85.99
CA PRO A 69 32.47 -62.70 87.36
C PRO A 69 31.53 -61.53 87.65
N SER A 70 30.22 -61.79 87.74
CA SER A 70 29.27 -60.89 88.39
C SER A 70 29.35 -61.05 89.91
N LYS A 71 29.70 -59.97 90.60
CA LYS A 71 29.66 -59.72 92.06
C LYS A 71 28.89 -60.77 92.88
N LYS A 72 29.59 -61.58 93.67
CA LYS A 72 28.99 -62.36 94.76
C LYS A 72 29.41 -61.82 96.11
N ARG A 73 28.39 -61.36 96.82
CA ARG A 73 28.38 -60.98 98.23
C ARG A 73 28.84 -62.17 99.06
N ALA A 74 29.73 -61.94 100.02
CA ALA A 74 30.14 -62.92 101.00
C ALA A 74 28.92 -63.45 101.77
N ARG A 75 28.68 -64.77 101.68
CA ARG A 75 27.93 -65.52 102.68
C ARG A 75 28.74 -66.76 103.02
N SER A 76 29.34 -66.70 104.20
CA SER A 76 29.83 -67.83 104.97
C SER A 76 28.77 -68.93 105.04
N THR A 77 29.09 -70.11 104.55
CA THR A 77 28.45 -71.35 104.99
C THR A 77 29.56 -72.34 105.27
N GLY A 78 29.88 -72.45 106.57
CA GLY A 78 30.82 -73.43 107.08
C GLY A 78 30.33 -74.83 106.77
N LEU A 79 31.29 -75.72 106.50
CA LEU A 79 31.11 -77.16 106.54
C LEU A 79 30.45 -77.51 107.89
N VAL A 80 29.27 -78.10 107.82
CA VAL A 80 28.61 -78.70 108.98
C VAL A 80 29.41 -79.97 109.33
N PRO A 81 30.05 -80.08 110.50
CA PRO A 81 30.71 -81.32 110.90
C PRO A 81 29.67 -82.43 111.11
N PRO A 82 30.03 -83.71 110.91
CA PRO A 82 29.12 -84.83 111.10
C PRO A 82 28.62 -84.85 112.55
N ARG A 83 27.30 -84.73 112.70
CA ARG A 83 26.62 -84.67 114.00
C ARG A 83 26.73 -86.05 114.67
N THR A 84 27.39 -86.14 115.82
CA THR A 84 27.25 -87.31 116.70
C THR A 84 25.78 -87.44 117.12
N PRO A 85 25.21 -88.66 117.13
CA PRO A 85 23.80 -88.84 117.46
C PRO A 85 23.50 -88.37 118.89
N PRO A 86 22.29 -87.81 119.14
CA PRO A 86 21.95 -87.26 120.45
C PRO A 86 21.93 -88.36 121.53
N PRO A 87 22.31 -88.03 122.79
CA PRO A 87 22.30 -88.98 123.90
C PRO A 87 20.88 -89.51 124.19
N VAL A 88 20.80 -90.81 124.48
CA VAL A 88 19.55 -91.48 124.90
C VAL A 88 19.05 -90.87 126.22
N LEU A 89 17.74 -90.69 126.34
CA LEU A 89 17.07 -90.04 127.47
C LEU A 89 17.54 -90.62 128.81
N GLY A 90 18.06 -89.75 129.68
CA GLY A 90 18.55 -90.10 131.02
C GLY A 90 20.07 -90.18 131.19
N ARG A 91 20.87 -89.98 130.14
CA ARG A 91 22.34 -89.88 130.23
C ARG A 91 22.86 -88.60 129.54
N ARG A 92 23.94 -88.01 130.07
CA ARG A 92 24.63 -86.87 129.44
C ARG A 92 25.95 -87.37 128.84
N HIS A 93 26.25 -86.99 127.60
CA HIS A 93 27.57 -87.22 127.02
C HIS A 93 28.61 -86.32 127.73
N VAL A 94 29.82 -86.84 127.94
CA VAL A 94 30.99 -86.13 128.45
C VAL A 94 32.06 -86.19 127.36
N GLU A 95 32.68 -85.07 127.05
CA GLU A 95 33.77 -84.98 126.09
C GLU A 95 35.05 -85.49 126.77
N LEU A 96 35.64 -86.55 126.22
CA LEU A 96 36.95 -87.06 126.62
C LEU A 96 38.02 -86.45 125.72
N GLN A 97 39.15 -86.08 126.31
CA GLN A 97 40.29 -85.51 125.59
C GLN A 97 40.94 -86.62 124.74
N THR A 98 40.52 -86.76 123.49
CA THR A 98 41.03 -87.75 122.52
C THR A 98 42.09 -87.17 121.60
N GLU A 99 42.67 -86.01 121.92
CA GLU A 99 43.82 -85.49 121.20
C GLU A 99 45.05 -86.32 121.57
N THR A 100 45.72 -86.87 120.56
CA THR A 100 46.91 -87.70 120.72
C THR A 100 48.07 -86.84 121.25
N TYR A 101 48.29 -86.85 122.57
CA TYR A 101 49.43 -86.17 123.18
C TYR A 101 50.66 -87.10 123.07
N LEU A 102 51.54 -86.84 122.09
CA LEU A 102 52.80 -87.57 121.90
C LEU A 102 53.97 -86.65 122.25
N GLU A 103 54.77 -87.05 123.23
CA GLU A 103 56.07 -86.44 123.51
C GLU A 103 57.13 -87.13 122.63
N GLU A 104 57.80 -86.36 121.78
CA GLU A 104 58.90 -86.86 120.96
C GLU A 104 60.19 -86.95 121.79
N LEU A 105 60.62 -88.16 122.16
CA LEU A 105 61.94 -88.42 122.74
C LEU A 105 62.99 -88.41 121.60
N THR A 106 63.81 -87.36 121.55
CA THR A 106 64.79 -87.12 120.46
C THR A 106 66.20 -87.67 120.73
N ASP A 107 66.33 -88.85 121.33
CA ASP A 107 67.66 -89.43 121.62
C ASP A 107 67.90 -90.72 120.83
N VAL A 108 68.93 -90.71 119.96
CA VAL A 108 69.26 -91.82 119.05
C VAL A 108 70.37 -92.65 119.69
N ILE A 109 70.08 -93.91 120.00
CA ILE A 109 71.04 -94.86 120.59
C ILE A 109 71.97 -95.38 119.48
N PRO A 110 73.32 -95.30 119.63
CA PRO A 110 74.24 -95.83 118.64
C PRO A 110 74.37 -97.37 118.73
N GLU A 111 74.04 -98.06 117.65
CA GLU A 111 74.20 -99.52 117.51
C GLU A 111 75.59 -99.86 116.95
N ALA A 112 76.24 -100.88 117.52
CA ALA A 112 77.54 -101.39 117.07
C ALA A 112 77.40 -102.85 116.61
N GLU A 113 77.79 -103.15 115.37
CA GLU A 113 77.77 -104.50 114.81
C GLU A 113 78.99 -105.32 115.24
N ALA A 114 78.76 -106.58 115.62
CA ALA A 114 79.79 -107.60 115.83
C ALA A 114 79.33 -108.93 115.19
N GLY A 115 80.05 -109.41 114.18
CA GLY A 115 79.73 -110.64 113.46
C GLY A 115 80.19 -111.91 114.20
N THR A 116 79.42 -112.98 114.11
CA THR A 116 79.79 -114.33 114.58
C THR A 116 79.60 -115.35 113.46
N GLN A 117 80.62 -116.19 113.26
CA GLN A 117 80.69 -117.24 112.25
C GLN A 117 80.16 -118.55 112.85
N THR A 118 79.11 -119.12 112.24
CA THR A 118 78.63 -120.48 112.53
C THR A 118 78.44 -121.23 111.20
N ASP A 119 78.99 -122.44 111.13
CA ASP A 119 79.09 -123.24 109.90
C ASP A 119 77.71 -123.71 109.38
N GLU A 120 77.56 -123.72 108.05
CA GLU A 120 76.33 -124.06 107.33
C GLU A 120 76.09 -125.59 107.27
N LEU A 121 75.03 -126.06 107.94
CA LEU A 121 74.52 -127.42 107.76
C LEU A 121 73.69 -127.48 106.45
N PRO A 122 74.00 -128.37 105.48
CA PRO A 122 73.21 -128.48 104.27
C PRO A 122 71.79 -128.99 104.58
N ALA A 123 70.78 -128.27 104.08
CA ALA A 123 69.38 -128.60 104.27
C ALA A 123 69.04 -129.94 103.61
N ARG A 124 68.32 -130.81 104.34
CA ARG A 124 67.72 -132.03 103.79
C ARG A 124 66.90 -131.66 102.55
N PRO A 125 67.04 -132.35 101.40
CA PRO A 125 66.22 -132.04 100.24
C PRO A 125 64.73 -132.15 100.62
N PRO A 126 63.88 -131.22 100.16
CA PRO A 126 62.47 -131.22 100.53
C PRO A 126 61.83 -132.52 100.06
N SER A 127 61.11 -133.21 100.95
CA SER A 127 60.34 -134.39 100.60
C SER A 127 59.39 -134.04 99.45
N PRO A 128 59.30 -134.86 98.39
CA PRO A 128 58.46 -134.55 97.24
C PRO A 128 57.02 -134.30 97.69
N THR A 129 56.44 -133.18 97.27
CA THR A 129 55.06 -132.82 97.59
C THR A 129 54.13 -133.90 97.07
N PHE A 130 53.41 -134.56 97.96
CA PHE A 130 52.39 -135.53 97.58
C PHE A 130 51.24 -134.80 96.87
N VAL A 131 51.17 -134.93 95.55
CA VAL A 131 50.03 -134.49 94.75
C VAL A 131 49.08 -135.69 94.65
N PRO A 132 47.94 -135.68 95.36
CA PRO A 132 46.97 -136.77 95.25
C PRO A 132 46.51 -136.89 93.80
N ALA A 133 46.40 -138.13 93.31
CA ALA A 133 45.82 -138.38 91.99
C ALA A 133 44.40 -137.79 91.97
N LYS A 134 44.03 -137.09 90.89
CA LYS A 134 42.68 -136.55 90.72
C LYS A 134 41.71 -137.74 90.59
N VAL A 135 41.07 -138.14 91.68
CA VAL A 135 40.05 -139.20 91.69
C VAL A 135 38.69 -138.52 91.65
N GLY A 136 38.13 -138.44 90.44
CA GLY A 136 36.81 -137.89 90.14
C GLY A 136 36.55 -138.01 88.64
N VAL A 137 35.29 -138.16 88.24
CA VAL A 137 34.91 -138.17 86.81
C VAL A 137 34.80 -136.71 86.35
N ASP A 138 35.69 -136.29 85.47
CA ASP A 138 35.63 -134.96 84.88
C ASP A 138 34.37 -134.89 83.97
N THR A 139 33.43 -133.99 84.31
CA THR A 139 32.22 -133.74 83.51
C THR A 139 32.32 -132.33 82.95
N THR A 140 32.20 -132.18 81.63
CA THR A 140 32.09 -130.87 80.99
C THR A 140 30.63 -130.56 80.74
N THR A 141 30.18 -129.42 81.25
CA THR A 141 28.87 -128.84 80.94
C THR A 141 29.10 -127.65 80.03
N GLN A 142 28.65 -127.75 78.78
CA GLN A 142 28.70 -126.68 77.80
C GLN A 142 27.27 -126.28 77.44
N ILE A 143 27.02 -124.98 77.41
CA ILE A 143 25.79 -124.41 76.87
C ILE A 143 26.00 -124.26 75.36
N GLU A 144 25.13 -124.88 74.57
CA GLU A 144 25.17 -124.82 73.10
C GLU A 144 24.46 -123.56 72.58
N GLU A 145 24.75 -123.17 71.34
CA GLU A 145 24.13 -122.00 70.71
C GLU A 145 22.59 -122.17 70.67
N GLY A 146 21.88 -121.26 71.33
CA GLY A 146 20.41 -121.24 71.39
C GLY A 146 19.77 -121.84 72.65
N ASP A 147 20.54 -122.46 73.56
CA ASP A 147 19.99 -123.16 74.74
C ASP A 147 19.43 -122.20 75.83
N LEU A 148 19.85 -120.93 75.83
CA LEU A 148 19.32 -119.86 76.71
C LEU A 148 18.61 -118.73 75.96
N PHE A 149 18.27 -118.93 74.69
CA PHE A 149 17.60 -117.88 73.91
C PHE A 149 16.13 -117.73 74.32
N ASP A 150 15.76 -116.54 74.78
CA ASP A 150 14.38 -116.16 75.08
C ASP A 150 13.90 -115.14 74.04
N PHE A 151 13.04 -115.58 73.13
CA PHE A 151 12.58 -114.77 72.01
C PHE A 151 11.89 -113.48 72.47
N ASP A 152 11.03 -113.56 73.50
CA ASP A 152 10.22 -112.43 73.93
C ASP A 152 11.11 -111.31 74.51
N ARG A 153 12.18 -111.69 75.22
CA ARG A 153 13.16 -110.76 75.77
C ARG A 153 14.07 -110.15 74.70
N GLU A 154 14.48 -110.94 73.72
CA GLU A 154 15.44 -110.49 72.69
C GLU A 154 14.77 -109.69 71.56
N VAL A 155 13.48 -109.88 71.31
CA VAL A 155 12.72 -109.14 70.29
C VAL A 155 12.22 -107.79 70.78
N GLU A 156 12.09 -107.59 72.09
CA GLU A 156 11.54 -106.37 72.68
C GLU A 156 12.30 -105.09 72.26
N PRO A 157 13.64 -105.02 72.26
CA PRO A 157 14.38 -103.84 71.79
C PRO A 157 14.23 -103.61 70.27
N LEU A 158 14.09 -104.67 69.48
CA LEU A 158 13.90 -104.58 68.03
C LEU A 158 12.52 -103.99 67.70
N LEU A 159 11.48 -104.45 68.39
CA LEU A 159 10.12 -103.92 68.23
C LEU A 159 10.01 -102.48 68.73
N GLU A 160 10.66 -102.14 69.84
CA GLU A 160 10.68 -100.76 70.34
C GLU A 160 11.26 -99.80 69.30
N VAL A 161 12.41 -100.15 68.71
CA VAL A 161 13.04 -99.34 67.66
C VAL A 161 12.18 -99.29 66.40
N LEU A 162 11.61 -100.42 65.96
CA LEU A 162 10.76 -100.46 64.77
C LEU A 162 9.51 -99.61 64.93
N VAL A 163 8.78 -99.79 66.02
CA VAL A 163 7.56 -99.03 66.30
C VAL A 163 7.89 -97.55 66.50
N GLY A 164 8.95 -97.24 67.26
CA GLY A 164 9.42 -95.87 67.44
C GLY A 164 9.76 -95.19 66.12
N LYS A 165 10.48 -95.87 65.22
CA LYS A 165 10.85 -95.32 63.92
C LYS A 165 9.65 -95.11 63.00
N VAL A 166 8.72 -96.05 62.96
CA VAL A 166 7.51 -95.94 62.14
C VAL A 166 6.63 -94.80 62.64
N VAL A 167 6.44 -94.67 63.95
CA VAL A 167 5.64 -93.57 64.53
C VAL A 167 6.32 -92.22 64.29
N GLU A 168 7.62 -92.10 64.53
CA GLU A 168 8.39 -90.87 64.27
C GLU A 168 8.32 -90.46 62.80
N GLN A 169 8.54 -91.41 61.89
CA GLN A 169 8.46 -91.17 60.45
C GLN A 169 7.06 -90.74 60.03
N SER A 170 6.01 -91.47 60.45
CA SER A 170 4.63 -91.13 60.11
C SER A 170 4.20 -89.75 60.63
N LEU A 171 4.63 -89.37 61.83
CA LEU A 171 4.32 -88.05 62.39
C LEU A 171 5.02 -86.93 61.62
N THR A 172 6.25 -87.17 61.18
CA THR A 172 7.01 -86.21 60.35
C THR A 172 6.36 -86.05 58.98
N GLU A 173 5.99 -87.16 58.32
CA GLU A 173 5.35 -87.16 57.00
C GLU A 173 3.99 -86.44 57.03
N VAL A 174 3.15 -86.72 58.02
CA VAL A 174 1.84 -86.05 58.17
C VAL A 174 2.01 -84.55 58.41
N ALA A 175 2.98 -84.14 59.24
CA ALA A 175 3.25 -82.73 59.47
C ALA A 175 3.70 -82.02 58.17
N GLU A 176 4.59 -82.65 57.39
CA GLU A 176 5.03 -82.13 56.10
C GLU A 176 3.89 -82.03 55.08
N GLU A 177 3.00 -83.03 55.03
CA GLU A 177 1.82 -83.02 54.14
C GLU A 177 0.84 -81.90 54.50
N GLU A 178 0.56 -81.71 55.80
CA GLU A 178 -0.29 -80.63 56.28
C GLU A 178 0.31 -79.26 55.95
N GLU A 179 1.61 -79.05 56.18
CA GLU A 179 2.32 -77.82 55.82
C GLU A 179 2.26 -77.56 54.31
N LEU A 180 2.54 -78.56 53.48
CA LEU A 180 2.45 -78.44 52.01
C LEU A 180 1.01 -78.13 51.56
N SER A 181 0.01 -78.74 52.19
CA SER A 181 -1.39 -78.46 51.89
C SER A 181 -1.77 -77.01 52.22
N SER A 182 -1.32 -76.50 53.36
CA SER A 182 -1.54 -75.13 53.82
C SER A 182 -0.86 -74.12 52.89
N LEU A 183 0.40 -74.38 52.50
CA LEU A 183 1.12 -73.54 51.54
C LEU A 183 0.46 -73.51 50.17
N ARG A 184 0.00 -74.66 49.67
CA ARG A 184 -0.73 -74.75 48.39
C ARG A 184 -2.05 -73.97 48.44
N ALA A 185 -2.82 -74.11 49.53
CA ALA A 185 -4.06 -73.37 49.72
C ALA A 185 -3.80 -71.86 49.75
N HIS A 186 -2.76 -71.41 50.45
CA HIS A 186 -2.38 -70.00 50.50
C HIS A 186 -1.95 -69.46 49.12
N GLN A 187 -1.11 -70.21 48.39
CA GLN A 187 -0.72 -69.84 47.03
C GLN A 187 -1.91 -69.74 46.08
N GLN A 188 -2.82 -70.73 46.10
CA GLN A 188 -4.02 -70.71 45.27
C GLN A 188 -4.89 -69.49 45.57
N HIS A 189 -5.11 -69.19 46.86
CA HIS A 189 -5.86 -68.00 47.25
C HIS A 189 -5.21 -66.71 46.73
N PHE A 190 -3.89 -66.57 46.90
CA PHE A 190 -3.14 -65.42 46.38
C PHE A 190 -3.26 -65.29 44.85
N HIS A 191 -3.13 -66.41 44.13
CA HIS A 191 -3.29 -66.42 42.67
C HIS A 191 -4.69 -66.02 42.23
N GLN A 192 -5.73 -66.47 42.93
CA GLN A 192 -7.12 -66.09 42.64
C GLN A 192 -7.35 -64.60 42.86
N VAL A 193 -6.88 -64.05 44.00
CA VAL A 193 -6.97 -62.62 44.29
C VAL A 193 -6.24 -61.80 43.22
N ARG A 194 -4.99 -62.17 42.91
CA ARG A 194 -4.19 -61.49 41.89
C ARG A 194 -4.83 -61.55 40.50
N ALA A 195 -5.41 -62.68 40.12
CA ALA A 195 -6.10 -62.82 38.84
C ALA A 195 -7.36 -61.94 38.77
N ALA A 196 -8.12 -61.87 39.87
CA ALA A 196 -9.29 -61.00 39.96
C ALA A 196 -8.90 -59.50 39.91
N GLU A 197 -7.85 -59.11 40.62
CA GLU A 197 -7.31 -57.75 40.59
C GLU A 197 -6.82 -57.37 39.18
N LEU A 198 -6.05 -58.25 38.54
CA LEU A 198 -5.55 -58.04 37.18
C LEU A 198 -6.71 -57.87 36.18
N ALA A 199 -7.75 -58.70 36.28
CA ALA A 199 -8.93 -58.57 35.44
C ALA A 199 -9.68 -57.24 35.69
N ALA A 200 -9.76 -56.80 36.95
CA ALA A 200 -10.37 -55.51 37.30
C ALA A 200 -9.57 -54.32 36.74
N VAL A 201 -8.24 -54.35 36.85
CA VAL A 201 -7.33 -53.33 36.31
C VAL A 201 -7.48 -53.26 34.79
N GLN A 202 -7.42 -54.39 34.08
CA GLN A 202 -7.60 -54.42 32.63
C GLN A 202 -8.94 -53.85 32.18
N ARG A 203 -10.01 -54.12 32.95
CA ARG A 203 -11.34 -53.55 32.67
C ARG A 203 -11.34 -52.02 32.80
N LEU A 204 -10.68 -51.48 33.82
CA LEU A 204 -10.56 -50.04 34.03
C LEU A 204 -9.68 -49.39 32.96
N GLU A 205 -8.52 -49.97 32.65
CA GLU A 205 -7.62 -49.50 31.59
C GLU A 205 -8.33 -49.46 30.22
N ALA A 206 -9.07 -50.50 29.87
CA ALA A 206 -9.85 -50.53 28.63
C ALA A 206 -10.93 -49.43 28.60
N ALA A 207 -11.60 -49.17 29.73
CA ALA A 207 -12.58 -48.10 29.84
C ALA A 207 -11.94 -46.70 29.72
N GLU A 208 -10.80 -46.47 30.37
CA GLU A 208 -10.04 -45.23 30.25
C GLU A 208 -9.51 -45.02 28.84
N ARG A 209 -9.00 -46.07 28.20
CA ARG A 209 -8.54 -46.02 26.81
C ARG A 209 -9.66 -45.58 25.88
N ARG A 210 -10.87 -46.14 26.01
CA ARG A 210 -12.04 -45.71 25.22
C ARG A 210 -12.39 -44.24 25.45
N LYS A 211 -12.42 -43.79 26.72
CA LYS A 211 -12.69 -42.38 27.05
C LYS A 211 -11.63 -41.44 26.49
N LYS A 212 -10.36 -41.83 26.54
CA LYS A 212 -9.24 -41.06 26.00
C LYS A 212 -9.33 -40.97 24.49
N GLU A 213 -9.56 -42.09 23.79
CA GLU A 213 -9.74 -42.11 22.34
C GLU A 213 -10.92 -41.23 21.90
N GLU A 214 -12.03 -41.24 22.63
CA GLU A 214 -13.17 -40.35 22.35
C GLU A 214 -12.83 -38.89 22.60
N ARG A 215 -12.17 -38.57 23.73
CA ARG A 215 -11.70 -37.21 24.04
C ARG A 215 -10.77 -36.69 22.95
N ASP A 216 -9.80 -37.50 22.53
CA ASP A 216 -8.83 -37.12 21.50
C ASP A 216 -9.52 -36.89 20.14
N ARG A 217 -10.55 -37.70 19.80
CA ARG A 217 -11.38 -37.47 18.61
C ARG A 217 -12.14 -36.14 18.69
N ARG A 218 -12.74 -35.83 19.85
CA ARG A 218 -13.46 -34.56 20.08
C ARG A 218 -12.53 -33.35 19.98
N ILE A 219 -11.33 -33.44 20.56
CA ILE A 219 -10.32 -32.37 20.48
C ILE A 219 -9.90 -32.14 19.04
N LYS A 220 -9.64 -33.21 18.27
CA LYS A 220 -9.29 -33.10 16.85
C LYS A 220 -10.40 -32.43 16.03
N GLN A 221 -11.66 -32.82 16.25
CA GLN A 221 -12.81 -32.21 15.59
C GLN A 221 -12.94 -30.72 15.96
N ALA A 222 -12.82 -30.37 17.24
CA ALA A 222 -12.90 -28.98 17.69
C ALA A 222 -11.78 -28.12 17.11
N LEU A 223 -10.56 -28.65 17.02
CA LEU A 223 -9.43 -27.95 16.43
C LEU A 223 -9.63 -27.73 14.91
N GLN A 224 -10.15 -28.74 14.21
CA GLN A 224 -10.51 -28.61 12.79
C GLN A 224 -11.59 -27.56 12.57
N GLN A 225 -12.67 -27.60 13.36
CA GLN A 225 -13.75 -26.62 13.30
C GLN A 225 -13.23 -25.20 13.58
N ALA A 226 -12.41 -25.02 14.62
CA ALA A 226 -11.83 -23.72 14.94
C ALA A 226 -10.95 -23.19 13.79
N ALA A 227 -10.13 -24.05 13.16
CA ALA A 227 -9.32 -23.66 12.01
C ALA A 227 -10.18 -23.24 10.80
N GLU A 228 -11.25 -23.98 10.51
CA GLU A 228 -12.20 -23.65 9.44
C GLU A 228 -12.96 -22.35 9.74
N GLU A 229 -13.39 -22.14 10.99
CA GLU A 229 -14.03 -20.91 11.46
C GLU A 229 -13.11 -19.70 11.32
N GLU A 230 -11.82 -19.81 11.66
CA GLU A 230 -10.85 -18.73 11.47
C GLU A 230 -10.71 -18.35 9.99
N VAL A 231 -10.62 -19.34 9.10
CA VAL A 231 -10.53 -19.12 7.65
C VAL A 231 -11.80 -18.44 7.14
N LEU A 232 -12.98 -18.94 7.53
CA LEU A 232 -14.26 -18.35 7.15
C LEU A 232 -14.38 -16.91 7.67
N ARG A 233 -14.02 -16.66 8.93
CA ARG A 233 -14.04 -15.33 9.52
C ARG A 233 -13.15 -14.35 8.76
N LYS A 234 -11.94 -14.77 8.36
CA LYS A 234 -11.05 -13.98 7.50
C LYS A 234 -11.65 -13.72 6.12
N LYS A 235 -12.26 -14.73 5.49
CA LYS A 235 -12.93 -14.57 4.19
C LYS A 235 -14.11 -13.59 4.25
N VAL A 236 -14.95 -13.68 5.27
CA VAL A 236 -16.09 -12.77 5.47
C VAL A 236 -15.59 -11.35 5.75
N ALA A 237 -14.59 -11.18 6.62
CA ALA A 237 -14.02 -9.87 6.93
C ALA A 237 -13.38 -9.22 5.70
N THR A 238 -12.62 -9.98 4.90
CA THR A 238 -12.00 -9.47 3.66
C THR A 238 -13.03 -9.14 2.60
N GLN A 239 -14.11 -9.91 2.46
CA GLN A 239 -15.20 -9.61 1.54
C GLN A 239 -15.94 -8.33 1.94
N ALA A 240 -16.25 -8.16 3.24
CA ALA A 240 -16.88 -6.94 3.75
C ALA A 240 -15.97 -5.72 3.49
N TYR A 241 -14.68 -5.83 3.84
CA TYR A 241 -13.70 -4.77 3.58
C TYR A 241 -13.59 -4.43 2.10
N ALA A 242 -13.50 -5.44 1.22
CA ALA A 242 -13.42 -5.22 -0.22
C ALA A 242 -14.67 -4.53 -0.77
N ARG A 243 -15.86 -4.89 -0.28
CA ARG A 243 -17.11 -4.24 -0.68
C ARG A 243 -17.14 -2.78 -0.27
N ASP A 244 -16.81 -2.48 0.99
CA ASP A 244 -16.80 -1.12 1.51
C ASP A 244 -15.74 -0.26 0.80
N PHE A 245 -14.55 -0.83 0.57
CA PHE A 245 -13.47 -0.17 -0.16
C PHE A 245 -13.85 0.10 -1.62
N LEU A 246 -14.41 -0.89 -2.33
CA LEU A 246 -14.86 -0.73 -3.72
C LEU A 246 -15.98 0.30 -3.83
N GLN A 247 -16.91 0.34 -2.88
CA GLN A 247 -17.97 1.35 -2.87
C GLN A 247 -17.39 2.76 -2.76
N GLY A 248 -16.40 2.97 -1.88
CA GLY A 248 -15.70 4.25 -1.77
C GLY A 248 -14.88 4.60 -3.03
N LEU A 249 -14.14 3.62 -3.56
CA LEU A 249 -13.29 3.79 -4.74
C LEU A 249 -14.11 4.09 -6.00
N MET A 250 -15.27 3.47 -6.18
CA MET A 250 -16.14 3.76 -7.31
C MET A 250 -16.51 5.24 -7.33
N VAL A 251 -16.99 5.78 -6.21
CA VAL A 251 -17.38 7.20 -6.13
C VAL A 251 -16.18 8.10 -6.42
N SER A 252 -15.02 7.85 -5.79
CA SER A 252 -13.83 8.69 -6.00
C SER A 252 -13.33 8.63 -7.44
N VAL A 253 -13.27 7.44 -8.07
CA VAL A 253 -12.82 7.30 -9.46
C VAL A 253 -13.81 7.96 -10.43
N PHE A 254 -15.12 7.87 -10.18
CA PHE A 254 -16.12 8.58 -10.98
C PHE A 254 -15.97 10.10 -10.84
N GLU A 255 -15.76 10.62 -9.64
CA GLU A 255 -15.49 12.05 -9.42
C GLU A 255 -14.19 12.49 -10.09
N ASP A 256 -13.11 11.72 -9.97
CA ASP A 256 -11.81 12.02 -10.59
C ASP A 256 -11.92 12.03 -12.13
N LEU A 257 -12.60 11.04 -12.71
CA LEU A 257 -12.85 10.98 -14.16
C LEU A 257 -13.76 12.12 -14.64
N GLN A 258 -14.73 12.53 -13.82
CA GLN A 258 -15.59 13.67 -14.12
C GLN A 258 -14.82 14.99 -14.04
N GLN A 259 -13.97 15.18 -13.02
CA GLN A 259 -13.09 16.35 -12.89
C GLN A 259 -12.04 16.41 -13.99
N ALA A 260 -11.51 15.26 -14.41
CA ALA A 260 -10.61 15.15 -15.55
C ALA A 260 -11.31 15.39 -16.91
N GLY A 261 -12.65 15.52 -16.93
CA GLY A 261 -13.42 15.82 -18.13
C GLY A 261 -13.58 14.65 -19.10
N HIS A 262 -13.36 13.41 -18.64
CA HIS A 262 -13.54 12.21 -19.47
C HIS A 262 -15.02 11.85 -19.69
N PHE A 263 -15.91 12.23 -18.78
CA PHE A 263 -17.35 12.17 -18.99
C PHE A 263 -17.83 13.45 -19.67
N PHE A 264 -18.12 13.37 -20.97
CA PHE A 264 -18.70 14.45 -21.76
C PHE A 264 -20.06 14.03 -22.32
N ASP A 265 -20.95 15.00 -22.52
CA ASP A 265 -22.17 14.76 -23.27
C ASP A 265 -21.80 14.60 -24.76
N PRO A 266 -22.13 13.46 -25.40
CA PRO A 266 -21.84 13.24 -26.81
C PRO A 266 -22.44 14.34 -27.70
N ILE A 267 -23.61 14.89 -27.33
CA ILE A 267 -24.29 15.92 -28.12
C ILE A 267 -23.52 17.24 -28.04
N GLU A 268 -23.05 17.63 -26.85
CA GLU A 268 -22.26 18.87 -26.73
C GLU A 268 -20.96 18.80 -27.53
N ARG A 269 -20.35 17.62 -27.61
CA ARG A 269 -19.11 17.41 -28.36
C ARG A 269 -19.37 17.44 -29.87
N GLU A 270 -20.39 16.74 -30.35
CA GLU A 270 -20.81 16.82 -31.76
C GLU A 270 -21.15 18.26 -32.17
N VAL A 271 -21.81 19.01 -31.28
CA VAL A 271 -22.10 20.43 -31.54
C VAL A 271 -20.82 21.26 -31.63
N LYS A 272 -19.85 21.05 -30.72
CA LYS A 272 -18.59 21.81 -30.68
C LYS A 272 -17.65 21.44 -31.82
N ASP A 273 -17.50 20.15 -32.11
CA ASP A 273 -16.48 19.63 -33.04
C ASP A 273 -16.99 19.62 -34.49
N ASP A 274 -18.29 19.36 -34.74
CA ASP A 274 -18.84 19.26 -36.09
C ASP A 274 -19.74 20.45 -36.46
N PHE A 275 -20.74 20.77 -35.62
CA PHE A 275 -21.75 21.78 -35.97
C PHE A 275 -21.21 23.23 -35.94
N LEU A 276 -20.45 23.62 -34.91
CA LEU A 276 -19.91 24.99 -34.82
C LEU A 276 -18.90 25.28 -35.96
N PRO A 277 -17.98 24.37 -36.33
CA PRO A 277 -17.14 24.57 -37.50
C PRO A 277 -17.93 24.61 -38.80
N TRP A 278 -18.94 23.77 -38.97
CA TRP A 278 -19.83 23.83 -40.13
C TRP A 278 -20.58 25.17 -40.21
N LEU A 279 -21.17 25.64 -39.10
CA LEU A 279 -21.91 26.88 -39.04
C LEU A 279 -21.01 28.10 -39.28
N THR A 280 -19.82 28.12 -38.67
CA THR A 280 -18.86 29.21 -38.90
C THR A 280 -18.37 29.25 -40.33
N ARG A 281 -18.18 28.09 -40.97
CA ARG A 281 -17.86 28.00 -42.40
C ARG A 281 -19.02 28.51 -43.27
N GLU A 282 -20.25 28.08 -43.03
CA GLU A 282 -21.40 28.53 -43.82
C GLU A 282 -21.64 30.04 -43.67
N VAL A 283 -21.49 30.57 -42.45
CA VAL A 283 -21.55 32.01 -42.19
C VAL A 283 -20.42 32.75 -42.94
N ALA A 284 -19.19 32.21 -42.93
CA ALA A 284 -18.07 32.77 -43.68
C ALA A 284 -18.37 32.80 -45.19
N GLU A 285 -18.86 31.70 -45.76
CA GLU A 285 -19.25 31.64 -47.18
C GLU A 285 -20.35 32.64 -47.53
N LEU A 286 -21.35 32.82 -46.66
CA LEU A 286 -22.39 33.84 -46.87
C LEU A 286 -21.82 35.27 -46.79
N THR A 287 -20.91 35.54 -45.85
CA THR A 287 -20.24 36.84 -45.77
C THR A 287 -19.35 37.11 -46.98
N ASP A 288 -18.68 36.09 -47.51
CA ASP A 288 -17.86 36.20 -48.72
C ASP A 288 -18.74 36.41 -49.97
N ARG A 289 -19.86 35.70 -50.08
CA ARG A 289 -20.87 35.95 -51.14
C ARG A 289 -21.42 37.38 -51.05
N TRP A 290 -21.69 37.88 -49.85
CA TRP A 290 -22.14 39.26 -49.67
C TRP A 290 -21.03 40.28 -49.99
N ALA A 291 -19.79 40.02 -49.57
CA ALA A 291 -18.64 40.86 -49.86
C ALA A 291 -18.35 40.93 -51.36
N THR A 292 -18.39 39.80 -52.07
CA THR A 292 -18.24 39.72 -53.53
C THR A 292 -19.40 40.39 -54.26
N ALA A 293 -20.64 40.19 -53.83
CA ALA A 293 -21.80 40.90 -54.38
C ALA A 293 -21.69 42.42 -54.18
N LYS A 294 -21.29 42.86 -52.98
CA LYS A 294 -21.04 44.27 -52.69
C LYS A 294 -19.90 44.84 -53.54
N ALA A 295 -18.81 44.11 -53.70
CA ALA A 295 -17.69 44.50 -54.56
C ALA A 295 -18.12 44.61 -56.04
N ALA A 296 -18.93 43.68 -56.53
CA ALA A 296 -19.49 43.72 -57.88
C ALA A 296 -20.43 44.93 -58.08
N VAL A 297 -21.34 45.20 -57.13
CA VAL A 297 -22.20 46.39 -57.18
C VAL A 297 -21.37 47.67 -57.12
N GLN A 298 -20.33 47.72 -56.28
CA GLN A 298 -19.42 48.86 -56.24
C GLN A 298 -18.64 49.05 -57.54
N ALA A 299 -18.21 47.96 -58.20
CA ALA A 299 -17.56 48.01 -59.50
C ALA A 299 -18.52 48.54 -60.58
N ILE A 300 -19.75 48.04 -60.63
CA ILE A 300 -20.80 48.54 -61.54
C ILE A 300 -21.09 50.02 -61.26
N ALA A 301 -21.19 50.43 -60.00
CA ALA A 301 -21.41 51.83 -59.63
C ALA A 301 -20.23 52.72 -60.04
N ARG A 302 -18.98 52.26 -59.88
CA ARG A 302 -17.78 52.97 -60.36
C ARG A 302 -17.76 53.10 -61.87
N GLU A 303 -18.09 52.03 -62.59
CA GLU A 303 -18.15 52.04 -64.06
C GLU A 303 -19.28 52.95 -64.57
N ALA A 304 -20.46 52.91 -63.94
CA ALA A 304 -21.55 53.81 -64.25
C ALA A 304 -21.17 55.28 -63.99
N LEU A 305 -20.50 55.56 -62.87
CA LEU A 305 -20.00 56.91 -62.58
C LEU A 305 -18.95 57.36 -63.61
N ALA A 306 -17.98 56.51 -63.96
CA ALA A 306 -17.00 56.80 -65.00
C ALA A 306 -17.67 57.12 -66.34
N ARG A 307 -18.62 56.28 -66.80
CA ARG A 307 -19.41 56.53 -68.01
C ARG A 307 -20.21 57.84 -67.93
N THR A 308 -20.79 58.18 -66.78
CA THR A 308 -21.50 59.47 -66.64
C THR A 308 -20.57 60.67 -66.64
N ILE A 309 -19.34 60.52 -66.14
CA ILE A 309 -18.31 61.58 -66.20
C ILE A 309 -17.85 61.75 -67.64
N GLU A 310 -17.60 60.66 -68.37
CA GLU A 310 -17.25 60.69 -69.80
C GLU A 310 -18.37 61.29 -70.67
N GLN A 311 -19.64 60.92 -70.42
CA GLN A 311 -20.78 61.51 -71.12
C GLN A 311 -20.94 63.00 -70.79
N ARG A 312 -20.71 63.39 -69.53
CA ARG A 312 -20.75 64.81 -69.13
C ARG A 312 -19.58 65.59 -69.72
N SER A 313 -18.37 65.04 -69.75
CA SER A 313 -17.22 65.71 -70.35
C SER A 313 -17.41 65.88 -71.86
N ALA A 314 -17.92 64.85 -72.55
CA ALA A 314 -18.31 64.95 -73.96
C ALA A 314 -19.38 66.03 -74.19
N ALA A 315 -20.48 66.03 -73.42
CA ALA A 315 -21.52 67.05 -73.52
C ALA A 315 -21.03 68.47 -73.16
N THR A 316 -20.07 68.61 -72.23
CA THR A 316 -19.46 69.92 -71.95
C THR A 316 -18.53 70.37 -73.08
N LEU A 317 -17.79 69.45 -73.71
CA LEU A 317 -16.97 69.77 -74.88
C LEU A 317 -17.85 70.18 -76.07
N GLU A 318 -18.97 69.49 -76.30
CA GLU A 318 -19.97 69.86 -77.30
C GLU A 318 -20.57 71.25 -77.01
N ARG A 319 -20.96 71.54 -75.76
CA ARG A 319 -21.44 72.88 -75.38
C ARG A 319 -20.40 73.98 -75.52
N LEU A 320 -19.13 73.70 -75.20
CA LEU A 320 -18.05 74.65 -75.40
C LEU A 320 -17.82 74.91 -76.89
N ALA A 321 -17.91 73.87 -77.73
CA ALA A 321 -17.84 74.00 -79.19
C ALA A 321 -19.02 74.82 -79.75
N GLU A 322 -20.25 74.62 -79.24
CA GLU A 322 -21.41 75.43 -79.61
C GLU A 322 -21.25 76.91 -79.19
N LEU A 323 -20.72 77.18 -77.99
CA LEU A 323 -20.44 78.54 -77.54
C LEU A 323 -19.34 79.21 -78.37
N GLN A 324 -18.29 78.47 -78.74
CA GLN A 324 -17.24 78.97 -79.65
C GLN A 324 -17.79 79.23 -81.05
N ALA A 325 -18.66 78.35 -81.58
CA ALA A 325 -19.34 78.58 -82.85
C ALA A 325 -20.26 79.82 -82.79
N ALA A 326 -20.97 80.01 -81.68
CA ALA A 326 -21.82 81.17 -81.45
C ALA A 326 -21.02 82.48 -81.32
N SER A 327 -19.85 82.49 -80.66
CA SER A 327 -18.98 83.66 -80.62
C SER A 327 -18.41 83.98 -82.01
N THR A 328 -17.96 82.97 -82.76
CA THR A 328 -17.49 83.20 -84.15
C THR A 328 -18.59 83.69 -85.08
N ALA A 329 -19.84 83.26 -84.88
CA ALA A 329 -20.99 83.75 -85.65
C ALA A 329 -21.39 85.18 -85.24
N ALA A 330 -21.24 85.56 -83.96
CA ALA A 330 -21.45 86.92 -83.50
C ALA A 330 -20.39 87.88 -84.05
N ASP A 331 -19.12 87.48 -84.04
CA ASP A 331 -18.02 88.26 -84.64
C ASP A 331 -18.21 88.46 -86.15
N GLN A 332 -18.72 87.45 -86.86
CA GLN A 332 -19.07 87.58 -88.29
C GLN A 332 -20.26 88.53 -88.53
N ALA A 333 -21.29 88.47 -87.69
CA ALA A 333 -22.44 89.37 -87.80
C ALA A 333 -22.10 90.84 -87.48
N GLU A 334 -21.17 91.11 -86.56
CA GLU A 334 -20.66 92.45 -86.29
C GLU A 334 -19.83 93.00 -87.48
N GLN A 335 -19.03 92.14 -88.14
CA GLN A 335 -18.30 92.53 -89.35
C GLN A 335 -19.24 92.89 -90.52
N ASP A 336 -20.33 92.14 -90.70
CA ASP A 336 -21.33 92.42 -91.73
C ASP A 336 -22.11 93.73 -91.45
N GLN A 337 -22.38 94.06 -90.19
CA GLN A 337 -23.03 95.32 -89.81
C GLN A 337 -22.11 96.54 -90.01
N MET A 338 -20.81 96.39 -89.74
CA MET A 338 -19.82 97.46 -90.00
C MET A 338 -19.60 97.68 -91.50
N ALA A 339 -19.70 96.64 -92.34
CA ALA A 339 -19.64 96.76 -93.79
C ALA A 339 -20.85 97.51 -94.38
N ALA A 340 -22.05 97.29 -93.84
CA ALA A 340 -23.27 97.98 -94.28
C ALA A 340 -23.26 99.49 -93.95
N GLN A 341 -22.75 99.87 -92.76
CA GLN A 341 -22.64 101.28 -92.36
C GLN A 341 -21.55 102.05 -93.13
N ALA A 342 -20.51 101.37 -93.61
CA ALA A 342 -19.48 101.99 -94.44
C ALA A 342 -19.97 102.32 -95.86
N ALA A 343 -20.89 101.52 -96.42
CA ALA A 343 -21.43 101.77 -97.77
C ALA A 343 -22.33 103.02 -97.83
N GLU A 344 -23.11 103.29 -96.77
CA GLU A 344 -24.03 104.43 -96.71
C GLU A 344 -23.30 105.80 -96.65
N LEU A 345 -22.11 105.85 -96.05
CA LEU A 345 -21.28 107.07 -95.97
C LEU A 345 -20.51 107.39 -97.26
N VAL A 346 -20.30 106.42 -98.14
CA VAL A 346 -19.64 106.62 -99.44
C VAL A 346 -20.58 107.30 -100.45
N GLU A 347 -21.86 106.95 -100.46
CA GLU A 347 -22.86 107.60 -101.34
C GLU A 347 -23.07 109.10 -101.01
N PHE A 348 -22.93 109.48 -99.73
CA PHE A 348 -23.05 110.88 -99.31
C PHE A 348 -21.85 111.74 -99.76
N ARG A 349 -20.63 111.17 -99.77
CA ARG A 349 -19.39 111.87 -100.18
C ARG A 349 -19.26 112.07 -101.69
N ALA A 350 -19.84 111.20 -102.52
CA ALA A 350 -19.79 111.31 -103.98
C ALA A 350 -20.65 112.47 -104.55
N ARG A 351 -21.65 112.97 -103.82
CA ARG A 351 -22.55 114.06 -104.25
C ARG A 351 -21.96 115.47 -104.16
N ALA A 352 -20.82 115.66 -103.49
CA ALA A 352 -20.19 116.97 -103.30
C ALA A 352 -19.35 117.46 -104.50
N GLY A 353 -18.74 116.54 -105.26
CA GLY A 353 -17.88 116.85 -106.41
C GLY A 353 -18.55 117.65 -107.56
N PRO A 354 -19.74 117.29 -108.05
CA PRO A 354 -20.37 118.03 -109.15
C PRO A 354 -20.94 119.41 -108.74
N LEU A 355 -21.06 119.71 -107.44
CA LEU A 355 -21.56 121.00 -106.95
C LEU A 355 -20.53 122.13 -107.05
N LEU A 356 -19.23 121.82 -106.99
CA LEU A 356 -18.15 122.81 -107.14
C LEU A 356 -17.91 123.22 -108.60
N ALA A 357 -18.13 122.31 -109.56
CA ALA A 357 -17.83 122.55 -110.97
C ALA A 357 -18.93 123.33 -111.74
N ALA A 358 -20.14 123.46 -111.18
CA ALA A 358 -21.29 124.09 -111.85
C ALA A 358 -21.42 125.61 -111.60
N VAL A 359 -20.59 126.21 -110.74
CA VAL A 359 -20.55 127.66 -110.50
C VAL A 359 -19.57 128.30 -111.50
N GLN A 360 -20.09 128.93 -112.56
CA GLN A 360 -19.29 129.64 -113.56
C GLN A 360 -18.60 130.91 -112.98
N PRO A 361 -17.50 131.40 -113.58
CA PRO A 361 -16.36 131.96 -112.86
C PRO A 361 -16.35 133.49 -112.77
N ASP A 362 -17.31 134.08 -112.04
CA ASP A 362 -17.32 135.54 -111.80
C ASP A 362 -17.32 135.93 -110.31
N THR A 363 -17.23 134.97 -109.38
CA THR A 363 -17.40 135.26 -107.94
C THR A 363 -16.27 134.82 -107.00
N VAL A 364 -15.26 134.05 -107.42
CA VAL A 364 -14.13 133.67 -106.53
C VAL A 364 -12.81 133.62 -107.29
N ALA A 365 -11.78 134.33 -106.80
CA ALA A 365 -10.43 134.28 -107.36
C ALA A 365 -9.71 132.98 -106.96
N PRO A 366 -9.02 132.29 -107.89
CA PRO A 366 -8.45 130.95 -107.67
C PRO A 366 -7.33 130.88 -106.61
N GLU A 367 -6.81 132.02 -106.15
CA GLU A 367 -5.71 132.06 -105.16
C GLU A 367 -6.16 131.79 -103.71
N LEU A 368 -7.46 131.88 -103.41
CA LEU A 368 -8.00 131.65 -102.06
C LEU A 368 -8.13 130.15 -101.74
N VAL A 369 -8.49 129.34 -102.74
CA VAL A 369 -8.74 127.89 -102.61
C VAL A 369 -7.45 127.12 -102.29
N ASP A 370 -6.31 127.52 -102.85
CA ASP A 370 -5.01 126.86 -102.62
C ASP A 370 -4.40 127.16 -101.24
N LYS A 371 -4.80 128.27 -100.59
CA LYS A 371 -4.34 128.59 -99.22
C LYS A 371 -5.04 127.71 -98.19
N ILE A 372 -6.36 127.57 -98.31
CA ILE A 372 -7.18 126.76 -97.41
C ILE A 372 -6.77 125.27 -97.51
N ARG A 373 -6.46 124.78 -98.71
CA ARG A 373 -5.98 123.40 -98.92
C ARG A 373 -4.70 123.08 -98.13
N LYS A 374 -3.77 124.03 -98.01
CA LYS A 374 -2.51 123.83 -97.27
C LYS A 374 -2.66 123.87 -95.75
N GLU A 375 -3.65 124.59 -95.22
CA GLU A 375 -3.90 124.65 -93.78
C GLU A 375 -4.52 123.34 -93.28
N MET A 376 -5.45 122.76 -94.04
CA MET A 376 -6.11 121.51 -93.70
C MET A 376 -5.16 120.30 -93.72
N GLU A 377 -4.21 120.25 -94.68
CA GLU A 377 -3.18 119.19 -94.72
C GLU A 377 -2.25 119.21 -93.49
N GLY A 378 -2.07 120.38 -92.86
CA GLY A 378 -1.30 120.54 -91.63
C GLY A 378 -1.99 119.96 -90.38
N MET A 379 -3.32 120.05 -90.29
CA MET A 379 -4.08 119.54 -89.14
C MET A 379 -4.23 118.01 -89.16
N ALA A 380 -4.40 117.39 -90.34
CA ALA A 380 -4.60 115.95 -90.48
C ALA A 380 -3.38 115.11 -90.06
N ARG A 381 -2.15 115.67 -90.14
CA ARG A 381 -0.91 114.97 -89.80
C ARG A 381 -0.62 114.88 -88.29
N ALA A 382 -1.35 115.63 -87.45
CA ALA A 382 -1.12 115.70 -86.00
C ALA A 382 -1.99 114.72 -85.16
N ALA A 383 -2.98 114.05 -85.77
CA ALA A 383 -4.04 113.33 -85.05
C ALA A 383 -3.86 111.80 -84.93
N LEU A 384 -2.66 111.24 -85.18
CA LEU A 384 -2.45 109.78 -85.12
C LEU A 384 -1.96 109.30 -83.73
N PRO A 385 -2.65 108.37 -83.04
CA PRO A 385 -2.19 107.76 -81.78
C PRO A 385 -1.14 106.63 -81.99
N PRO A 386 -0.24 106.36 -81.02
CA PRO A 386 0.82 105.34 -81.14
C PRO A 386 0.33 103.89 -80.93
N PRO A 387 1.03 102.87 -81.47
CA PRO A 387 0.64 101.45 -81.36
C PRO A 387 0.94 100.85 -79.97
N LEU A 388 0.04 99.96 -79.49
CA LEU A 388 0.13 99.23 -78.21
C LEU A 388 1.09 98.01 -78.28
N PRO A 389 1.74 97.63 -77.16
CA PRO A 389 2.75 96.56 -77.12
C PRO A 389 2.18 95.13 -76.99
N PRO A 390 2.96 94.08 -77.32
CA PRO A 390 2.54 92.68 -77.25
C PRO A 390 2.50 92.11 -75.81
N VAL A 391 1.50 91.26 -75.56
CA VAL A 391 1.26 90.57 -74.27
C VAL A 391 2.30 89.45 -74.05
N PRO A 392 2.89 89.31 -72.84
CA PRO A 392 3.92 88.31 -72.56
C PRO A 392 3.36 86.90 -72.25
N ALA A 393 4.13 85.89 -72.63
CA ALA A 393 3.92 84.48 -72.37
C ALA A 393 4.55 84.01 -71.04
N ALA A 394 4.01 82.88 -70.54
CA ALA A 394 4.58 81.91 -69.60
C ALA A 394 4.41 82.23 -68.08
N LEU A 395 4.27 81.27 -67.14
CA LEU A 395 4.92 79.96 -66.88
C LEU A 395 4.05 79.12 -65.86
N PRO A 396 4.53 78.03 -65.19
CA PRO A 396 4.54 76.63 -65.65
C PRO A 396 3.96 75.62 -64.62
N GLU A 397 3.75 74.35 -64.98
CA GLU A 397 3.58 73.22 -64.02
C GLU A 397 4.50 72.07 -64.44
N GLU A 398 5.29 71.59 -63.49
CA GLU A 398 6.31 70.56 -63.66
C GLU A 398 5.72 69.14 -63.57
N GLY A 399 6.26 68.23 -64.39
CA GLY A 399 6.47 66.83 -63.98
C GLY A 399 5.48 65.78 -64.47
N SER A 400 5.64 65.29 -65.70
CA SER A 400 6.07 63.90 -65.95
C SER A 400 6.21 63.61 -67.45
N GLU A 401 7.29 62.90 -67.71
CA GLU A 401 7.85 62.43 -68.98
C GLU A 401 6.89 61.55 -69.79
N GLU A 402 6.69 61.86 -71.08
CA GLU A 402 7.22 61.05 -72.19
C GLU A 402 6.98 61.75 -73.56
N ALA A 403 7.97 61.60 -74.44
CA ALA A 403 8.18 62.21 -75.76
C ALA A 403 6.98 62.11 -76.74
N GLY A 404 6.76 62.97 -77.73
CA GLY A 404 7.55 64.03 -78.34
C GLY A 404 7.17 64.13 -79.82
N GLU A 405 6.88 65.33 -80.35
CA GLU A 405 7.19 65.81 -81.71
C GLU A 405 6.66 67.26 -81.92
N PRO A 406 7.31 68.12 -82.74
CA PRO A 406 7.27 69.58 -82.53
C PRO A 406 6.59 70.43 -83.64
N ALA A 407 6.09 71.59 -83.18
CA ALA A 407 6.13 72.95 -83.74
C ALA A 407 5.47 73.31 -85.09
N GLU A 408 4.59 74.32 -85.06
CA GLU A 408 4.36 75.27 -86.16
C GLU A 408 4.00 76.68 -85.62
N ALA A 409 4.47 77.73 -86.30
CA ALA A 409 4.63 79.12 -85.83
C ALA A 409 3.46 80.08 -86.19
N PRO A 410 3.32 81.27 -85.55
CA PRO A 410 2.19 82.19 -85.74
C PRO A 410 2.41 83.33 -86.78
N PRO A 411 1.37 83.84 -87.48
CA PRO A 411 1.49 84.94 -88.43
C PRO A 411 1.13 86.35 -87.90
N GLU A 412 2.11 87.26 -88.02
CA GLU A 412 2.18 88.63 -88.57
C GLU A 412 0.96 89.60 -88.61
N ALA A 413 1.18 90.85 -88.19
CA ALA A 413 0.21 91.97 -88.14
C ALA A 413 0.46 93.05 -89.24
N PRO A 414 -0.58 93.69 -89.84
CA PRO A 414 -0.44 94.70 -90.90
C PRO A 414 -0.53 96.20 -90.46
N GLU A 415 0.08 97.08 -91.27
CA GLU A 415 0.40 98.52 -91.09
C GLU A 415 -0.76 99.54 -91.36
N PRO A 416 -0.68 100.82 -90.89
CA PRO A 416 -1.75 101.84 -91.03
C PRO A 416 -1.71 102.70 -92.34
N PRO A 417 -2.88 103.09 -92.92
CA PRO A 417 -2.99 103.87 -94.16
C PRO A 417 -3.02 105.42 -94.01
N LYS A 418 -2.66 106.14 -95.10
CA LYS A 418 -2.46 107.60 -95.24
C LYS A 418 -3.78 108.35 -95.62
N ILE A 419 -3.92 109.62 -95.21
CA ILE A 419 -5.13 110.46 -95.39
C ILE A 419 -4.92 111.51 -96.50
N GLU A 420 -5.83 111.60 -97.48
CA GLU A 420 -5.94 112.68 -98.50
C GLU A 420 -7.20 113.51 -98.21
N ILE A 421 -7.11 114.84 -98.23
CA ILE A 421 -8.21 115.76 -97.86
C ILE A 421 -9.10 116.03 -99.06
N SER A 422 -10.42 115.84 -98.87
CA SER A 422 -11.40 115.75 -99.95
C SER A 422 -12.04 117.10 -100.26
N ASP A 423 -12.45 117.32 -101.52
CA ASP A 423 -13.03 118.58 -101.98
C ASP A 423 -14.36 118.96 -101.29
N ALA A 424 -14.98 118.03 -100.55
CA ALA A 424 -16.14 118.28 -99.69
C ALA A 424 -15.78 119.09 -98.43
N ASP A 425 -14.57 118.88 -97.88
CA ASP A 425 -14.09 119.59 -96.70
C ASP A 425 -13.77 121.07 -97.04
N LEU A 426 -13.29 121.32 -98.27
CA LEU A 426 -13.09 122.68 -98.81
C LEU A 426 -14.41 123.45 -98.98
N LEU A 427 -15.48 122.78 -99.40
CA LEU A 427 -16.80 123.41 -99.53
C LEU A 427 -17.41 123.80 -98.18
N GLN A 428 -17.20 122.98 -97.16
CA GLN A 428 -17.68 123.27 -95.82
C GLN A 428 -16.98 124.51 -95.24
N GLU A 429 -15.65 124.60 -95.41
CA GLU A 429 -14.87 125.73 -94.91
C GLU A 429 -15.14 127.04 -95.69
N LEU A 430 -15.43 126.96 -97.00
CA LEU A 430 -15.87 128.12 -97.81
C LEU A 430 -17.29 128.61 -97.41
N LEU A 431 -18.16 127.72 -96.94
CA LEU A 431 -19.48 128.06 -96.41
C LEU A 431 -19.39 128.65 -95.00
N GLU A 432 -18.47 128.18 -94.17
CA GLU A 432 -18.24 128.68 -92.81
C GLU A 432 -17.56 130.06 -92.79
N ASN A 433 -16.76 130.39 -93.82
CA ASN A 433 -16.12 131.69 -93.99
C ASN A 433 -16.99 132.73 -94.76
N ASP A 434 -18.24 132.39 -95.11
CA ASP A 434 -19.23 133.25 -95.82
C ASP A 434 -18.82 133.76 -97.23
N ASP A 435 -17.77 133.19 -97.84
CA ASP A 435 -17.23 133.65 -99.13
C ASP A 435 -18.07 133.24 -100.36
N VAL A 436 -19.08 132.37 -100.20
CA VAL A 436 -20.06 132.00 -101.25
C VAL A 436 -21.49 132.04 -100.71
N PRO A 437 -22.39 132.87 -101.27
CA PRO A 437 -23.76 132.96 -100.76
C PRO A 437 -24.56 131.67 -101.03
N ARG A 438 -25.15 131.11 -99.96
CA ARG A 438 -25.94 129.86 -99.93
C ARG A 438 -27.05 129.76 -101.00
N ALA A 439 -27.56 130.88 -101.48
CA ALA A 439 -28.56 130.93 -102.55
C ALA A 439 -28.04 130.42 -103.90
N ALA A 440 -26.76 130.69 -104.24
CA ALA A 440 -26.16 130.25 -105.50
C ALA A 440 -25.99 128.72 -105.56
N LEU A 441 -25.65 128.08 -104.42
CA LEU A 441 -25.56 126.62 -104.31
C LEU A 441 -26.94 125.94 -104.35
N GLN A 442 -27.99 126.60 -103.85
CA GLN A 442 -29.35 126.06 -103.92
C GLN A 442 -29.88 126.02 -105.36
N ASP A 443 -29.55 127.01 -106.18
CA ASP A 443 -29.96 127.01 -107.59
C ASP A 443 -29.13 126.00 -108.41
N ALA A 444 -27.86 125.79 -108.08
CA ALA A 444 -27.04 124.70 -108.64
C ALA A 444 -27.54 123.29 -108.24
N LEU A 445 -28.02 123.12 -106.99
CA LEU A 445 -28.64 121.86 -106.56
C LEU A 445 -29.94 121.55 -107.31
N LYS A 446 -30.77 122.57 -107.60
CA LYS A 446 -32.00 122.37 -108.38
C LYS A 446 -31.71 121.95 -109.82
N THR A 447 -30.71 122.56 -110.45
CA THR A 447 -30.31 122.18 -111.83
C THR A 447 -29.77 120.75 -111.87
N LEU A 448 -28.94 120.32 -110.91
CA LEU A 448 -28.43 118.95 -110.85
C LEU A 448 -29.51 117.91 -110.53
N LEU A 449 -30.44 118.19 -109.61
CA LEU A 449 -31.56 117.29 -109.31
C LEU A 449 -32.49 117.09 -110.53
N SER A 450 -32.68 118.13 -111.35
CA SER A 450 -33.41 117.98 -112.62
C SER A 450 -32.67 117.13 -113.66
N ALA A 451 -31.33 117.13 -113.65
CA ALA A 451 -30.51 116.31 -114.54
C ALA A 451 -30.44 114.83 -114.10
N GLU A 452 -30.38 114.55 -112.79
CA GLU A 452 -30.40 113.18 -112.26
C GLU A 452 -31.76 112.50 -112.43
N ALA A 453 -32.87 113.22 -112.28
CA ALA A 453 -34.21 112.66 -112.53
C ALA A 453 -34.39 112.22 -114.00
N ALA A 454 -33.73 112.89 -114.95
CA ALA A 454 -33.74 112.50 -116.36
C ALA A 454 -32.87 111.24 -116.63
N ALA A 455 -31.79 111.04 -115.88
CA ALA A 455 -30.91 109.86 -116.01
C ALA A 455 -31.51 108.59 -115.37
N ALA A 456 -32.22 108.72 -114.24
CA ALA A 456 -32.86 107.59 -113.56
C ALA A 456 -33.99 106.94 -114.39
N ALA A 457 -34.67 107.71 -115.26
CA ALA A 457 -35.69 107.16 -116.16
C ALA A 457 -35.10 106.30 -117.31
N ALA A 458 -33.80 106.46 -117.64
CA ALA A 458 -33.14 105.66 -118.68
C ALA A 458 -32.62 104.31 -118.15
N ALA A 459 -32.20 104.24 -116.88
CA ALA A 459 -31.63 103.02 -116.30
C ALA A 459 -32.65 101.92 -115.98
N ALA A 460 -33.94 102.25 -115.83
CA ALA A 460 -35.00 101.26 -115.58
C ALA A 460 -35.39 100.44 -116.83
N ALA A 461 -34.90 100.78 -118.02
CA ALA A 461 -35.25 100.13 -119.28
C ALA A 461 -34.24 99.05 -119.75
N GLU A 462 -33.14 98.80 -119.03
CA GLU A 462 -32.00 98.02 -119.56
C GLU A 462 -31.64 96.68 -118.88
N THR A 463 -32.29 96.21 -117.80
CA THR A 463 -31.89 94.90 -117.21
C THR A 463 -33.04 94.00 -116.73
N ASP A 464 -34.23 94.16 -117.32
CA ASP A 464 -35.31 93.13 -117.35
C ASP A 464 -34.94 91.89 -118.22
N THR A 465 -33.64 91.57 -118.34
CA THR A 465 -33.11 90.45 -119.13
C THR A 465 -31.87 89.82 -118.49
N THR A 466 -32.05 88.96 -117.46
CA THR A 466 -31.21 87.78 -117.13
C THR A 466 -31.95 86.83 -116.21
#